data_AF-A0A5C8LQM5-F1
#
_entry.id   AF-A0A5C8LQM5-F1
#
_cell.length_a   1.000
_cell.length_b   1.000
_cell.length_c   1.000
_cell.angle_alpha   90.00
_cell.angle_beta   90.00
_cell.angle_gamma   90.00
#
_symmetry.space_group_name_H-M   'P 1'
#
loop_
_entity.id
_entity.type
_entity.pdbx_description
1 polymer ?
#
loop_
_entity_poly.entity_id
_entity_poly.type
_entity_poly.pdbx_seq_one_letter_code
_entity_poly.pdbx_strand_id
1 'polypeptide(L)'
;MSNWDLRIFRNDLSVFIKLLKREKVTGDFSELDTLLDKIDGKEQIEYKIENLAFYITGRIPGTRPDDLNYCQVFLDHMLMVKDEVNGDCDPLHGYYFDINISVYKSTKDTAKSYTSSWHHDRHSNIANVKFTHPVYHFQFGGKKMELIDEEMSVLSCPRIPHPPMDIFLGFHFIIANYFNNKQYPFVKSLLKDFDYQSIIKRAQERLWTPYFKAFDSTYVHEDFTLEKVFPLYLS
;
A
#
# COMPACT_ATOMS: atom_id res chain seq x y z
N MET A 1 -15.38 -19.77 4.25
CA MET A 1 -15.30 -19.12 2.93
C MET A 1 -13.88 -18.63 2.79
N SER A 2 -13.23 -18.85 1.64
CA SER A 2 -11.89 -18.33 1.41
C SER A 2 -11.91 -16.81 1.57
N ASN A 3 -10.92 -16.24 2.26
CA ASN A 3 -10.81 -14.78 2.38
C ASN A 3 -10.61 -14.10 1.00
N TRP A 4 -10.34 -14.88 -0.05
CA TRP A 4 -10.20 -14.49 -1.45
C TRP A 4 -11.51 -14.60 -2.27
N ASP A 5 -12.66 -14.79 -1.63
CA ASP A 5 -13.95 -14.78 -2.32
C ASP A 5 -14.21 -13.42 -3.00
N LEU A 6 -14.37 -13.45 -4.33
CA LEU A 6 -14.56 -12.25 -5.16
C LEU A 6 -15.82 -11.46 -4.77
N ARG A 7 -16.91 -12.14 -4.38
CA ARG A 7 -18.16 -11.48 -3.99
C ARG A 7 -17.99 -10.75 -2.67
N ILE A 8 -17.24 -11.33 -1.72
CA ILE A 8 -16.88 -10.68 -0.47
C ILE A 8 -16.01 -9.45 -0.75
N PHE A 9 -14.96 -9.59 -1.56
CA PHE A 9 -14.07 -8.48 -1.91
C PHE A 9 -14.82 -7.34 -2.61
N ARG A 10 -15.69 -7.66 -3.58
CA ARG A 10 -16.53 -6.67 -4.27
C ARG A 10 -17.47 -5.95 -3.30
N ASN A 11 -18.11 -6.68 -2.40
CA ASN A 11 -18.97 -6.08 -1.38
C ASN A 11 -18.17 -5.14 -0.48
N ASP A 12 -16.99 -5.57 -0.04
CA ASP A 12 -16.06 -4.74 0.74
C ASP A 12 -15.69 -3.47 -0.02
N LEU A 13 -15.37 -3.57 -1.31
CA LEU A 13 -15.06 -2.42 -2.17
C LEU A 13 -16.25 -1.46 -2.29
N SER A 14 -17.47 -1.98 -2.50
CA SER A 14 -18.68 -1.16 -2.57
C SER A 14 -18.97 -0.42 -1.27
N VAL A 15 -18.86 -1.11 -0.13
CA VAL A 15 -19.04 -0.50 1.19
C VAL A 15 -17.94 0.53 1.44
N PHE A 16 -16.68 0.20 1.13
CA PHE A 16 -15.54 1.08 1.28
C PHE A 16 -15.73 2.40 0.52
N ILE A 17 -16.11 2.34 -0.75
CA ILE A 17 -16.39 3.53 -1.58
C ILE A 17 -17.49 4.40 -0.94
N LYS A 18 -18.56 3.79 -0.43
CA LYS A 18 -19.63 4.51 0.27
C LYS A 18 -19.12 5.19 1.54
N LEU A 19 -18.25 4.52 2.30
CA LEU A 19 -17.61 5.10 3.49
C LEU A 19 -16.75 6.31 3.11
N LEU A 20 -15.92 6.22 2.06
CA LEU A 20 -15.09 7.35 1.62
C LEU A 20 -15.93 8.58 1.26
N LYS A 21 -17.04 8.36 0.54
CA LYS A 21 -18.00 9.42 0.15
C LYS A 21 -18.72 10.00 1.37
N ARG A 22 -19.17 9.15 2.30
CA ARG A 22 -19.87 9.54 3.54
C ARG A 22 -18.98 10.39 4.44
N GLU A 23 -17.74 9.96 4.65
CA GLU A 23 -16.76 10.62 5.50
C GLU A 23 -16.09 11.84 4.83
N LYS A 24 -16.40 12.09 3.55
CA LYS A 24 -15.83 13.18 2.74
C LYS A 24 -14.30 13.17 2.77
N VAL A 25 -13.73 11.98 2.57
CA VAL A 25 -12.27 11.80 2.52
C VAL A 25 -11.71 12.68 1.41
N THR A 26 -10.61 13.39 1.70
CA THR A 26 -10.02 14.36 0.77
C THR A 26 -9.10 13.66 -0.23
N GLY A 27 -9.51 13.63 -1.50
CA GLY A 27 -8.78 12.97 -2.57
C GLY A 27 -9.62 12.79 -3.82
N ASP A 28 -9.05 12.09 -4.80
CA ASP A 28 -9.76 11.56 -5.96
C ASP A 28 -9.73 10.03 -5.89
N PHE A 29 -10.91 9.46 -5.69
CA PHE A 29 -11.12 8.02 -5.54
C PHE A 29 -12.00 7.44 -6.65
N SER A 30 -12.16 8.17 -7.76
CA SER A 30 -12.99 7.75 -8.91
C SER A 30 -12.53 6.42 -9.51
N GLU A 31 -11.24 6.12 -9.48
CA GLU A 31 -10.71 4.82 -9.91
C GLU A 31 -11.22 3.63 -9.10
N LEU A 32 -11.69 3.83 -7.86
CA LEU A 32 -12.34 2.75 -7.11
C LEU A 32 -13.74 2.44 -7.64
N ASP A 33 -14.49 3.45 -8.09
CA ASP A 33 -15.77 3.25 -8.78
C ASP A 33 -15.52 2.49 -10.10
N THR A 34 -14.51 2.90 -10.88
CA THR A 34 -14.09 2.20 -12.10
C THR A 34 -13.68 0.74 -11.82
N LEU A 35 -12.96 0.49 -10.72
CA LEU A 35 -12.61 -0.86 -10.32
C LEU A 35 -13.86 -1.68 -9.96
N LEU A 36 -14.78 -1.11 -9.19
CA LEU A 36 -16.01 -1.79 -8.78
C LEU A 36 -16.84 -2.26 -9.98
N ASP A 37 -16.87 -1.48 -11.06
CA ASP A 37 -17.57 -1.85 -12.30
C ASP A 37 -16.83 -2.97 -13.06
N LYS A 38 -15.50 -2.93 -13.10
CA LYS A 38 -14.67 -3.89 -13.85
C LYS A 38 -14.55 -5.25 -13.16
N ILE A 39 -14.59 -5.29 -11.83
CA ILE A 39 -14.36 -6.52 -11.07
C ILE A 39 -15.49 -7.55 -11.22
N ASP A 40 -16.69 -7.11 -11.63
CA ASP A 40 -17.83 -7.99 -11.91
C ASP A 40 -17.61 -8.94 -13.08
N GLY A 41 -16.73 -8.59 -14.02
CA GLY A 41 -16.39 -9.42 -15.16
C GLY A 41 -15.25 -10.41 -14.90
N LYS A 42 -14.77 -10.51 -13.66
CA LYS A 42 -13.61 -11.35 -13.30
C LYS A 42 -14.04 -12.64 -12.63
N GLU A 43 -13.22 -13.67 -12.79
CA GLU A 43 -13.39 -14.93 -12.06
C GLU A 43 -12.71 -14.88 -10.69
N GLN A 44 -11.69 -14.05 -10.56
CA GLN A 44 -10.85 -13.91 -9.37
C GLN A 44 -10.56 -12.45 -9.07
N ILE A 45 -9.96 -12.19 -7.91
CA ILE A 45 -9.56 -10.85 -7.52
C ILE A 45 -8.30 -10.48 -8.30
N GLU A 46 -8.50 -9.69 -9.35
CA GLU A 46 -7.42 -9.06 -10.09
C GLU A 46 -7.77 -7.63 -10.46
N TYR A 47 -6.82 -6.72 -10.29
CA TYR A 47 -6.99 -5.34 -10.65
C TYR A 47 -5.68 -4.59 -10.84
N LYS A 48 -5.80 -3.46 -11.52
CA LYS A 48 -4.81 -2.39 -11.59
C LYS A 48 -5.52 -1.06 -11.41
N ILE A 49 -5.08 -0.28 -10.43
CA ILE A 49 -5.49 1.09 -10.18
C ILE A 49 -4.25 1.97 -10.35
N GLU A 50 -4.42 3.12 -11.00
CA GLU A 50 -3.37 4.12 -11.15
C GLU A 50 -3.90 5.46 -10.65
N ASN A 51 -3.02 6.27 -10.05
CA ASN A 51 -3.28 7.62 -9.60
C ASN A 51 -4.42 7.78 -8.59
N LEU A 52 -4.63 6.80 -7.70
CA LEU A 52 -5.56 7.00 -6.58
C LEU A 52 -5.00 8.11 -5.68
N ALA A 53 -5.65 9.27 -5.67
CA ALA A 53 -5.03 10.49 -5.16
C ALA A 53 -5.59 10.88 -3.80
N PHE A 54 -4.70 11.29 -2.90
CA PHE A 54 -5.02 11.81 -1.57
C PHE A 54 -4.54 13.24 -1.49
N TYR A 55 -5.39 14.15 -1.05
CA TYR A 55 -5.07 15.58 -0.95
C TYR A 55 -4.97 16.00 0.50
N ILE A 56 -3.78 16.48 0.88
CA ILE A 56 -3.42 16.82 2.25
C ILE A 56 -2.95 18.28 2.27
N THR A 57 -3.81 19.16 2.78
CA THR A 57 -3.44 20.53 3.14
C THR A 57 -2.69 20.58 4.48
N GLY A 58 -1.88 21.61 4.67
CA GLY A 58 -1.05 21.79 5.86
C GLY A 58 0.29 21.07 5.74
N ARG A 59 1.20 21.43 6.63
CA ARG A 59 2.55 20.87 6.67
C ARG A 59 2.54 19.46 7.25
N ILE A 60 3.22 18.54 6.56
CA ILE A 60 3.55 17.23 7.11
C ILE A 60 4.81 17.37 8.00
N PRO A 61 4.78 16.96 9.28
CA PRO A 61 5.95 17.04 10.16
C PRO A 61 7.16 16.32 9.56
N GLY A 62 8.34 16.93 9.68
CA GLY A 62 9.58 16.38 9.14
C GLY A 62 9.86 16.72 7.67
N THR A 63 8.89 17.28 6.94
CA THR A 63 9.11 17.75 5.56
C THR A 63 10.12 18.90 5.50
N ARG A 64 11.01 18.80 4.51
CA ARG A 64 11.98 19.82 4.11
C ARG A 64 11.87 20.06 2.59
N PRO A 65 11.87 21.32 2.11
CA PRO A 65 11.75 22.57 2.87
C PRO A 65 10.50 22.65 3.77
N ASP A 66 10.51 23.49 4.80
CA ASP A 66 9.44 23.56 5.80
C ASP A 66 8.29 24.52 5.44
N ASP A 67 8.40 25.25 4.33
CA ASP A 67 7.34 26.11 3.77
C ASP A 67 6.35 25.35 2.85
N LEU A 68 6.49 24.03 2.75
CA LEU A 68 5.61 23.17 1.95
C LEU A 68 4.34 22.77 2.73
N ASN A 69 3.18 23.29 2.31
CA ASN A 69 1.89 23.15 3.01
C ASN A 69 0.79 22.48 2.18
N TYR A 70 1.14 21.83 1.08
CA TYR A 70 0.20 21.01 0.33
C TYR A 70 0.90 19.75 -0.17
N CYS A 71 0.34 18.59 0.16
CA CYS A 71 0.86 17.29 -0.24
C CYS A 71 -0.22 16.51 -1.00
N GLN A 72 0.19 15.94 -2.12
CA GLN A 72 -0.56 14.96 -2.88
C GLN A 72 0.16 13.62 -2.78
N VAL A 73 -0.56 12.60 -2.33
CA VAL A 73 -0.08 11.22 -2.33
C VAL A 73 -0.87 10.46 -3.38
N PHE A 74 -0.19 9.80 -4.29
CA PHE A 74 -0.78 8.99 -5.36
C PHE A 74 -0.42 7.54 -5.12
N LEU A 75 -1.42 6.67 -5.12
CA LEU A 75 -1.25 5.22 -5.02
C LEU A 75 -1.50 4.57 -6.38
N ASP A 76 -0.48 3.92 -6.90
CA ASP A 76 -0.58 3.00 -8.03
C ASP A 76 -0.51 1.58 -7.47
N HIS A 77 -1.45 0.72 -7.82
CA HIS A 77 -1.50 -0.61 -7.25
C HIS A 77 -2.08 -1.64 -8.22
N MET A 78 -1.34 -2.74 -8.41
CA MET A 78 -1.78 -3.92 -9.11
C MET A 78 -1.71 -5.12 -8.18
N LEU A 79 -2.75 -5.94 -8.20
CA LEU A 79 -2.81 -7.20 -7.48
C LEU A 79 -3.51 -8.23 -8.35
N MET A 80 -2.92 -9.41 -8.48
CA MET A 80 -3.46 -10.54 -9.23
C MET A 80 -3.32 -11.83 -8.40
N VAL A 81 -4.45 -12.43 -8.07
CA VAL A 81 -4.55 -13.70 -7.34
C VAL A 81 -4.38 -14.87 -8.30
N LYS A 82 -3.76 -15.96 -7.84
CA LYS A 82 -3.62 -17.21 -8.61
C LYS A 82 -4.96 -17.90 -8.82
N ASP A 83 -5.08 -18.62 -9.95
CA ASP A 83 -6.27 -19.40 -10.30
C ASP A 83 -6.72 -20.37 -9.23
N GLU A 84 -5.75 -21.05 -8.62
CA GLU A 84 -5.96 -21.98 -7.53
C GLU A 84 -5.25 -21.43 -6.29
N VAL A 85 -6.04 -20.89 -5.36
CA VAL A 85 -5.52 -20.44 -4.07
C VAL A 85 -5.30 -21.64 -3.16
N ASN A 86 -4.04 -21.99 -2.96
CA ASN A 86 -3.61 -22.94 -1.93
C ASN A 86 -3.24 -22.18 -0.65
N GLY A 87 -3.70 -22.66 0.52
CA GLY A 87 -3.36 -22.07 1.81
C GLY A 87 -1.88 -22.21 2.20
N ASP A 88 -1.14 -23.08 1.51
CA ASP A 88 0.29 -23.34 1.77
C ASP A 88 1.22 -22.54 0.84
N CYS A 89 0.69 -21.76 -0.10
CA CYS A 89 1.49 -20.97 -1.06
C CYS A 89 1.05 -19.50 -1.08
N ASP A 90 1.94 -18.63 -1.54
CA ASP A 90 1.62 -17.20 -1.72
C ASP A 90 0.46 -17.08 -2.72
N PRO A 91 -0.69 -16.48 -2.34
CA PRO A 91 -1.86 -16.41 -3.21
C PRO A 91 -1.65 -15.46 -4.40
N LEU A 92 -0.62 -14.60 -4.36
CA LEU A 92 -0.37 -13.59 -5.39
C LEU A 92 0.61 -14.08 -6.44
N HIS A 93 0.32 -13.80 -7.71
CA HIS A 93 1.27 -13.98 -8.81
C HIS A 93 1.66 -12.66 -9.49
N GLY A 94 0.80 -11.65 -9.43
CA GLY A 94 1.08 -10.28 -9.85
C GLY A 94 0.93 -9.31 -8.67
N TYR A 95 1.94 -8.49 -8.43
CA TYR A 95 1.93 -7.50 -7.37
C TYR A 95 2.80 -6.31 -7.72
N TYR A 96 2.24 -5.11 -7.57
CA TYR A 96 2.94 -3.84 -7.68
C TYR A 96 2.23 -2.83 -6.79
N PHE A 97 2.96 -2.07 -5.99
CA PHE A 97 2.39 -1.10 -5.08
C PHE A 97 3.34 0.08 -4.94
N ASP A 98 2.93 1.23 -5.45
CA ASP A 98 3.75 2.42 -5.53
C ASP A 98 3.03 3.60 -4.90
N ILE A 99 3.73 4.30 -4.01
CA ILE A 99 3.29 5.55 -3.43
C ILE A 99 4.16 6.65 -4.00
N ASN A 100 3.57 7.52 -4.81
CA ASN A 100 4.20 8.71 -5.35
C ASN A 100 3.72 9.95 -4.59
N ILE A 101 4.65 10.73 -4.05
CA ILE A 101 4.35 11.89 -3.22
C ILE A 101 4.84 13.13 -3.93
N SER A 102 3.97 14.13 -4.04
CA SER A 102 4.33 15.47 -4.49
C SER A 102 3.92 16.49 -3.45
N VAL A 103 4.87 17.32 -3.04
CA VAL A 103 4.68 18.35 -2.03
C VAL A 103 4.93 19.72 -2.65
N TYR A 104 4.09 20.68 -2.28
CA TYR A 104 3.99 22.01 -2.86
C TYR A 104 3.90 23.06 -1.74
N LYS A 105 4.20 24.31 -2.07
CA LYS A 105 4.06 25.43 -1.14
C LYS A 105 2.62 25.60 -0.67
N SER A 106 1.65 25.54 -1.58
CA SER A 106 0.23 25.61 -1.25
C SER A 106 -0.62 25.03 -2.37
N THR A 107 -1.94 24.95 -2.15
CA THR A 107 -2.91 24.57 -3.20
C THR A 107 -2.97 25.55 -4.37
N LYS A 108 -2.44 26.78 -4.21
CA LYS A 108 -2.40 27.82 -5.25
C LYS A 108 -1.05 27.92 -5.96
N ASP A 109 -0.01 27.30 -5.40
CA ASP A 109 1.36 27.34 -5.92
C ASP A 109 1.85 25.90 -6.13
N THR A 110 1.42 25.33 -7.26
CA THR A 110 1.72 23.95 -7.67
C THR A 110 2.70 23.89 -8.85
N ALA A 111 3.37 25.01 -9.17
CA ALA A 111 4.27 25.10 -10.33
C ALA A 111 5.54 24.26 -10.16
N LYS A 112 6.04 24.12 -8.92
CA LYS A 112 7.18 23.27 -8.56
C LYS A 112 6.78 22.28 -7.49
N SER A 113 6.92 20.99 -7.79
CA SER A 113 6.75 19.89 -6.83
C SER A 113 8.09 19.47 -6.24
N TYR A 114 8.08 19.07 -4.98
CA TYR A 114 9.13 18.31 -4.32
C TYR A 114 8.64 16.87 -4.18
N THR A 115 9.36 15.92 -4.74
CA THR A 115 8.84 14.56 -4.92
C THR A 115 9.56 13.53 -4.08
N SER A 116 8.83 12.50 -3.68
CA SER A 116 9.35 11.34 -2.98
C SER A 116 8.52 10.13 -3.37
N SER A 117 9.11 8.94 -3.39
CA SER A 117 8.40 7.74 -3.78
C SER A 117 8.77 6.57 -2.88
N TRP A 118 7.81 5.67 -2.69
CA TRP A 118 7.98 4.38 -2.04
C TRP A 118 7.49 3.30 -2.99
N HIS A 119 8.27 2.24 -3.11
CA HIS A 119 7.94 1.03 -3.83
C HIS A 119 7.73 -0.10 -2.83
N HIS A 120 6.63 -0.84 -2.96
CA HIS A 120 6.42 -2.09 -2.26
C HIS A 120 6.28 -3.20 -3.30
N ASP A 121 7.38 -3.94 -3.46
CA ASP A 121 7.54 -4.90 -4.55
C ASP A 121 7.54 -6.32 -4.04
N ARG A 122 7.20 -7.23 -4.96
CA ARG A 122 7.35 -8.68 -4.78
C ARG A 122 8.52 -9.17 -5.61
N HIS A 123 9.47 -9.85 -4.98
CA HIS A 123 10.60 -10.46 -5.69
C HIS A 123 10.49 -11.98 -5.68
N SER A 124 10.26 -12.56 -6.85
CA SER A 124 10.08 -14.02 -7.01
C SER A 124 11.38 -14.81 -7.17
N ASN A 125 12.50 -14.17 -7.53
CA ASN A 125 13.78 -14.83 -7.75
C ASN A 125 14.84 -14.45 -6.71
N ILE A 126 14.80 -15.13 -5.55
CA ILE A 126 15.72 -14.88 -4.45
C ILE A 126 17.10 -15.53 -4.69
N ALA A 127 17.22 -16.47 -5.63
CA ALA A 127 18.46 -17.23 -5.85
C ALA A 127 19.62 -16.41 -6.45
N ASN A 128 19.33 -15.31 -7.15
CA ASN A 128 20.32 -14.50 -7.87
C ASN A 128 20.43 -13.05 -7.34
N VAL A 129 20.21 -12.85 -6.04
CA VAL A 129 20.25 -11.52 -5.43
C VAL A 129 21.65 -11.20 -4.88
N LYS A 130 22.14 -9.98 -5.16
CA LYS A 130 23.48 -9.53 -4.69
C LYS A 130 23.51 -9.14 -3.21
N PHE A 131 22.36 -8.74 -2.67
CA PHE A 131 22.17 -8.30 -1.29
C PHE A 131 20.89 -8.94 -0.75
N THR A 132 20.73 -8.94 0.57
CA THR A 132 19.50 -9.36 1.26
C THR A 132 18.24 -8.85 0.54
N HIS A 133 17.34 -9.78 0.20
CA HIS A 133 16.17 -9.48 -0.60
C HIS A 133 14.93 -10.22 -0.07
N PRO A 134 14.12 -9.56 0.77
CA PRO A 134 12.87 -10.13 1.25
C PRO A 134 11.88 -10.33 0.09
N VAL A 135 11.07 -11.38 0.15
CA VAL A 135 10.07 -11.69 -0.89
C VAL A 135 9.10 -10.53 -1.12
N TYR A 136 8.68 -9.84 -0.05
CA TYR A 136 7.95 -8.58 -0.11
C TYR A 136 8.74 -7.53 0.66
N HIS A 137 8.97 -6.37 0.03
CA HIS A 137 9.79 -5.34 0.64
C HIS A 137 9.36 -3.93 0.25
N PHE A 138 9.44 -3.03 1.22
CA PHE A 138 9.36 -1.59 1.01
C PHE A 138 10.73 -1.01 0.71
N GLN A 139 10.78 -0.09 -0.25
CA GLN A 139 11.97 0.67 -0.57
C GLN A 139 11.60 2.13 -0.83
N PHE A 140 12.23 3.04 -0.10
CA PHE A 140 12.20 4.46 -0.44
C PHE A 140 13.14 4.72 -1.61
N GLY A 141 12.67 5.46 -2.61
CA GLY A 141 13.42 5.68 -3.84
C GLY A 141 12.47 5.87 -5.01
N GLY A 142 13.01 6.38 -6.11
CA GLY A 142 12.25 6.55 -7.36
C GLY A 142 13.04 7.40 -8.35
N LYS A 143 12.69 7.30 -9.64
CA LYS A 143 13.41 8.01 -10.71
C LYS A 143 13.44 9.54 -10.55
N LYS A 144 12.50 10.11 -9.79
CA LYS A 144 12.34 11.57 -9.61
C LYS A 144 13.09 12.15 -8.41
N MET A 145 14.01 11.43 -7.77
CA MET A 145 14.94 12.01 -6.80
C MET A 145 16.06 12.79 -7.52
N GLU A 146 15.67 13.68 -8.42
CA GLU A 146 16.56 14.60 -9.12
C GLU A 146 16.66 15.87 -8.27
N LEU A 147 17.88 16.33 -8.02
CA LEU A 147 18.27 17.39 -7.06
C LEU A 147 18.60 16.85 -5.67
N ILE A 148 19.69 16.10 -5.62
CA ILE A 148 20.46 15.91 -4.40
C ILE A 148 21.47 17.07 -4.35
N ASP A 149 21.64 17.67 -3.18
CA ASP A 149 22.73 18.62 -2.92
C ASP A 149 24.07 18.02 -3.38
N GLU A 150 24.95 18.79 -4.01
CA GLU A 150 26.26 18.28 -4.48
C GLU A 150 27.12 17.72 -3.33
N GLU A 151 26.87 18.18 -2.10
CA GLU A 151 27.53 17.67 -0.89
C GLU A 151 26.84 16.45 -0.26
N MET A 152 25.69 16.03 -0.78
CA MET A 152 24.93 14.89 -0.27
C MET A 152 24.98 13.71 -1.25
N SER A 153 25.27 12.52 -0.73
CA SER A 153 25.11 11.27 -1.48
C SER A 153 23.84 10.56 -1.02
N VAL A 154 22.91 10.28 -1.92
CA VAL A 154 21.77 9.42 -1.63
C VAL A 154 22.13 7.99 -2.00
N LEU A 155 22.32 7.17 -0.98
CA LEU A 155 22.43 5.73 -1.15
C LEU A 155 21.03 5.15 -1.39
N SER A 156 20.95 4.11 -2.21
CA SER A 156 19.71 3.34 -2.32
C SER A 156 19.33 2.80 -0.94
N CYS A 157 18.11 3.10 -0.49
CA CYS A 157 17.67 2.63 0.82
C CYS A 157 17.63 1.10 0.88
N PRO A 158 17.97 0.49 2.02
CA PRO A 158 17.78 -0.94 2.23
C PRO A 158 16.32 -1.35 1.97
N ARG A 159 16.14 -2.57 1.48
CA ARG A 159 14.82 -3.18 1.31
C ARG A 159 14.32 -3.65 2.67
N ILE A 160 13.26 -3.04 3.16
CA ILE A 160 12.69 -3.35 4.47
C ILE A 160 11.60 -4.41 4.29
N PRO A 161 11.71 -5.60 4.93
CA PRO A 161 10.63 -6.57 4.97
C PRO A 161 9.29 -5.96 5.37
N HIS A 162 8.25 -6.23 4.60
CA HIS A 162 6.90 -5.79 4.94
C HIS A 162 5.86 -6.73 4.31
N PRO A 163 4.72 -6.98 4.95
CA PRO A 163 3.67 -7.78 4.35
C PRO A 163 3.03 -7.09 3.13
N PRO A 164 2.52 -7.86 2.15
CA PRO A 164 1.69 -7.34 1.05
C PRO A 164 0.46 -6.60 1.54
N MET A 165 0.04 -5.63 0.73
CA MET A 165 -1.16 -4.83 0.96
C MET A 165 -2.02 -4.83 -0.31
N ASP A 166 -3.32 -5.08 -0.13
CA ASP A 166 -4.34 -4.81 -1.14
C ASP A 166 -4.77 -3.34 -1.10
N ILE A 167 -5.75 -2.96 -1.91
CA ILE A 167 -6.24 -1.58 -1.98
C ILE A 167 -6.73 -1.04 -0.63
N PHE A 168 -7.30 -1.89 0.23
CA PHE A 168 -7.81 -1.49 1.54
C PHE A 168 -6.67 -1.22 2.52
N LEU A 169 -5.69 -2.13 2.58
CA LEU A 169 -4.50 -1.97 3.42
C LEU A 169 -3.61 -0.83 2.93
N GLY A 170 -3.50 -0.64 1.62
CA GLY A 170 -2.80 0.49 1.01
C GLY A 170 -3.37 1.84 1.40
N PHE A 171 -4.70 1.98 1.28
CA PHE A 171 -5.39 3.16 1.76
C PHE A 171 -5.21 3.35 3.27
N HIS A 172 -5.37 2.28 4.06
CA HIS A 172 -5.18 2.31 5.51
C HIS A 172 -3.79 2.80 5.90
N PHE A 173 -2.76 2.28 5.21
CA PHE A 173 -1.37 2.71 5.38
C PHE A 173 -1.21 4.20 5.10
N ILE A 174 -1.77 4.72 4.00
CA ILE A 174 -1.63 6.14 3.64
C ILE A 174 -2.32 7.04 4.69
N ILE A 175 -3.55 6.73 5.10
CA ILE A 175 -4.25 7.58 6.09
C ILE A 175 -3.58 7.54 7.46
N ALA A 176 -2.99 6.40 7.84
CA ALA A 176 -2.33 6.25 9.14
C ALA A 176 -0.98 7.00 9.20
N ASN A 177 -0.29 7.13 8.06
CA ASN A 177 1.06 7.71 8.01
C ASN A 177 1.10 9.17 7.56
N TYR A 178 0.18 9.63 6.69
CA TYR A 178 0.25 10.97 6.11
C TYR A 178 -0.82 11.94 6.62
N PHE A 179 -1.93 11.44 7.19
CA PHE A 179 -3.01 12.31 7.66
C PHE A 179 -2.93 12.55 9.17
N ASN A 180 -2.77 13.82 9.55
CA ASN A 180 -2.84 14.23 10.95
C ASN A 180 -4.28 14.12 11.48
N ASN A 181 -4.51 13.20 12.42
CA ASN A 181 -5.84 12.93 12.98
C ASN A 181 -6.48 14.09 13.78
N LYS A 182 -5.71 15.16 14.11
CA LYS A 182 -6.24 16.40 14.69
C LYS A 182 -6.80 17.33 13.62
N GLN A 183 -6.14 17.38 12.46
CA GLN A 183 -6.54 18.22 11.33
C GLN A 183 -7.59 17.56 10.45
N TYR A 184 -7.59 16.23 10.37
CA TYR A 184 -8.50 15.43 9.55
C TYR A 184 -9.37 14.54 10.42
N PRO A 185 -10.52 15.05 10.92
CA PRO A 185 -11.43 14.27 11.77
C PRO A 185 -11.94 12.98 11.12
N PHE A 186 -12.06 12.97 9.79
CA PHE A 186 -12.49 11.78 9.03
C PHE A 186 -11.63 10.56 9.32
N VAL A 187 -10.32 10.75 9.62
CA VAL A 187 -9.41 9.64 9.95
C VAL A 187 -9.89 8.93 11.21
N LYS A 188 -10.21 9.68 12.28
CA LYS A 188 -10.73 9.08 13.52
C LYS A 188 -12.10 8.46 13.34
N SER A 189 -12.94 9.06 12.48
CA SER A 189 -14.27 8.56 12.16
C SER A 189 -14.17 7.20 11.46
N LEU A 190 -13.40 7.11 10.37
CA LEU A 190 -13.15 5.85 9.64
C LEU A 190 -12.55 4.77 10.53
N LEU A 191 -11.51 5.09 11.31
CA LEU A 191 -10.85 4.11 12.17
C LEU A 191 -11.76 3.54 13.28
N LYS A 192 -12.87 4.23 13.59
CA LYS A 192 -13.89 3.78 14.55
C LYS A 192 -15.12 3.17 13.88
N ASP A 193 -15.24 3.26 12.56
CA ASP A 193 -16.37 2.71 11.82
C ASP A 193 -16.28 1.18 11.76
N PHE A 194 -17.38 0.51 12.10
CA PHE A 194 -17.43 -0.94 12.19
C PHE A 194 -17.22 -1.63 10.83
N ASP A 195 -17.79 -1.07 9.76
CA ASP A 195 -17.65 -1.63 8.43
C ASP A 195 -16.22 -1.47 7.93
N TYR A 196 -15.62 -0.30 8.14
CA TYR A 196 -14.21 -0.05 7.83
C TYR A 196 -13.29 -1.04 8.56
N GLN A 197 -13.44 -1.19 9.88
CA GLN A 197 -12.66 -2.14 10.67
C GLN A 197 -12.81 -3.58 10.18
N SER A 198 -14.04 -3.97 9.82
CA SER A 198 -14.34 -5.30 9.30
C SER A 198 -13.65 -5.57 7.96
N ILE A 199 -13.64 -4.58 7.05
CA ILE A 199 -12.95 -4.65 5.76
C ILE A 199 -11.43 -4.79 5.97
N ILE A 200 -10.84 -3.94 6.83
CA ILE A 200 -9.41 -4.01 7.12
C ILE A 200 -9.04 -5.35 7.75
N LYS A 201 -9.83 -5.86 8.69
CA LYS A 201 -9.57 -7.16 9.32
C LYS A 201 -9.56 -8.29 8.29
N ARG A 202 -10.54 -8.34 7.38
CA ARG A 202 -10.54 -9.33 6.29
C ARG A 202 -9.32 -9.20 5.38
N ALA A 203 -8.88 -7.98 5.08
CA ALA A 203 -7.67 -7.76 4.30
C ALA A 203 -6.40 -8.23 5.03
N GLN A 204 -6.30 -7.99 6.34
CA GLN A 204 -5.22 -8.52 7.18
C GLN A 204 -5.25 -10.05 7.26
N GLU A 205 -6.44 -10.65 7.35
CA GLU A 205 -6.61 -12.11 7.34
C GLU A 205 -6.20 -12.72 5.98
N ARG A 206 -6.44 -12.03 4.86
CA ARG A 206 -5.97 -12.46 3.52
C ARG A 206 -4.46 -12.44 3.38
N LEU A 207 -3.81 -11.36 3.82
CA LEU A 207 -2.43 -11.04 3.40
C LEU A 207 -1.43 -11.05 4.56
N TRP A 208 -1.78 -10.44 5.69
CA TRP A 208 -0.85 -10.26 6.80
C TRP A 208 -0.77 -11.50 7.69
N THR A 209 -1.89 -12.18 7.92
CA THR A 209 -1.91 -13.41 8.71
C THR A 209 -0.97 -14.49 8.16
N PRO A 210 -1.06 -14.88 6.87
CA PRO A 210 -0.12 -15.87 6.33
C PRO A 210 1.33 -15.38 6.33
N TYR A 211 1.56 -14.08 6.10
CA TYR A 211 2.91 -13.48 6.18
C TYR A 211 3.51 -13.56 7.59
N PHE A 212 2.78 -13.16 8.63
CA PHE A 212 3.29 -13.16 10.01
C PHE A 212 3.39 -14.56 10.61
N LYS A 213 2.57 -15.51 10.14
CA LYS A 213 2.73 -16.92 10.52
C LYS A 213 4.05 -17.54 10.06
N ALA A 214 4.78 -16.91 9.12
CA ALA A 214 6.13 -17.33 8.75
C ALA A 214 7.12 -17.37 9.94
N PHE A 215 6.82 -16.67 11.03
CA PHE A 215 7.62 -16.66 12.26
C PHE A 215 7.24 -17.80 13.23
N ASP A 216 6.16 -18.53 12.95
CA ASP A 216 5.74 -19.71 13.70
C ASP A 216 6.42 -20.95 13.10
N SER A 217 7.23 -21.65 13.91
CA SER A 217 7.98 -22.83 13.47
C SER A 217 7.09 -24.03 13.08
N THR A 218 5.80 -23.99 13.44
CA THR A 218 4.82 -25.02 13.07
C THR A 218 4.10 -24.70 11.76
N TYR A 219 4.30 -23.51 11.19
CA TYR A 219 3.66 -23.10 9.94
C TYR A 219 4.40 -23.67 8.72
N VAL A 220 3.70 -24.50 7.95
CA VAL A 220 4.26 -25.30 6.84
C VAL A 220 4.05 -24.66 5.46
N HIS A 221 4.08 -23.33 5.38
CA HIS A 221 3.86 -22.61 4.13
C HIS A 221 5.12 -22.54 3.27
N GLU A 222 5.00 -22.76 1.96
CA GLU A 222 6.13 -22.89 1.04
C GLU A 222 6.80 -21.55 0.71
N ASP A 223 6.00 -20.49 0.53
CA ASP A 223 6.51 -19.16 0.15
C ASP A 223 6.76 -18.20 1.32
N PHE A 224 5.96 -18.28 2.39
CA PHE A 224 6.10 -17.49 3.61
C PHE A 224 6.83 -18.30 4.69
N THR A 225 8.13 -18.47 4.47
CA THR A 225 9.07 -18.99 5.46
C THR A 225 9.85 -17.85 6.10
N LEU A 226 10.36 -18.03 7.32
CA LEU A 226 11.15 -17.02 8.03
C LEU A 226 12.31 -16.47 7.19
N GLU A 227 13.05 -17.35 6.50
CA GLU A 227 14.16 -16.98 5.62
C GLU A 227 13.73 -16.12 4.43
N LYS A 228 12.54 -16.39 3.85
CA LYS A 228 12.03 -15.64 2.70
C LYS A 228 11.43 -14.29 3.09
N VAL A 229 10.70 -14.24 4.21
CA VAL A 229 10.05 -13.00 4.68
C VAL A 229 11.04 -12.08 5.39
N PHE A 230 11.99 -12.63 6.15
CA PHE A 230 12.98 -11.87 6.91
C PHE A 230 14.38 -12.49 6.78
N PRO A 231 15.03 -12.38 5.60
CA PRO A 231 16.35 -12.98 5.32
C PRO A 231 17.52 -12.44 6.16
N LEU A 232 17.28 -11.48 7.07
CA LEU A 232 18.26 -11.04 8.07
C LEU A 232 18.21 -11.89 9.35
N TYR A 233 17.18 -12.72 9.53
CA TYR A 233 17.08 -13.61 10.66
C TYR A 233 18.10 -14.74 10.53
N LEU A 234 18.90 -14.96 11.57
CA LEU A 234 19.79 -16.10 11.68
C LEU A 234 19.13 -17.15 12.57
N SER A 235 18.79 -18.30 12.01
CA SER A 235 18.24 -19.47 12.72
C SER A 235 19.32 -20.33 13.35
#